data_AF-A0A9D2FRW1-F1
#
_entry.id   AF-A0A9D2FRW1-F1
#
_cell.length_a   1.000
_cell.length_b   1.000
_cell.length_c   1.000
_cell.angle_alpha   90.00
_cell.angle_beta   90.00
_cell.angle_gamma   90.00
#
_symmetry.space_group_name_H-M   'P 1'
#
loop_
_entity.id
_entity.type
_entity.pdbx_description
1 polymer ?
#
loop_
_entity_poly.entity_id
_entity_poly.type
_entity_poly.pdbx_seq_one_letter_code
_entity_poly.pdbx_strand_id
1 'polypeptide(L)'
;MDYHVLTLFPEMIEQTVNTSITGRAVKSGKISLHTVNIRDYAQNKYGRVDDYPYGGGAGMVMEPEPVYQAYQAAVSQSRVGKAKKKPRCIYLTPQGQVLNQVLVEELALEEELFFLCGHYEGIDERVLEEIVTDYVSIGDYVLTGGELAACVVIDAVSRFVPGVLNNEESSQFESMQDNLLEYPHYTRPEVWRDRQVPQVLVGGDHKKIQEWRWQQSLLRTEERRPDLLARNRKVTAAYFSPTGGTKRAVEMFTELLTQNPHYLDLTRRKNRRQEYCFSKQELLVAAAPVYGGQLPRMADSLFANLRGENTPCVILAAYGNRHYDNTLAQMKKLLTDRGFVCIGGAALVIPHIYSTKLGAGRPHQKDRKVLEAFGVEIKKRLFRGEENGFEEIQVPGEPEPQPKEMRPVSKSFEREKCNGCQSCVQKCPVNAISPETLEISLQACLSCMRCVKVCPRQARSFDAEAVREYLETNFSKPREIETF
;
A
#
# COMPACT_ATOMS: atom_id res chain seq x y z
N MET A 1 5.68 -8.30 16.23
CA MET A 1 5.36 -9.50 15.43
C MET A 1 5.88 -10.68 16.23
N ASP A 2 5.01 -11.61 16.60
CA ASP A 2 5.41 -12.77 17.40
C ASP A 2 5.29 -14.02 16.54
N TYR A 3 6.37 -14.79 16.46
CA TYR A 3 6.42 -16.02 15.68
C TYR A 3 6.30 -17.22 16.62
N HIS A 4 5.34 -18.09 16.37
CA HIS A 4 5.16 -19.37 17.07
C HIS A 4 5.48 -20.51 16.09
N VAL A 5 6.48 -21.34 16.39
CA VAL A 5 6.94 -22.39 15.47
C VAL A 5 6.81 -23.75 16.12
N LEU A 6 5.89 -24.56 15.59
CA LEU A 6 5.69 -25.95 15.97
C LEU A 6 6.60 -26.81 15.13
N THR A 7 7.55 -27.49 15.77
CA THR A 7 8.61 -28.21 15.07
C THR A 7 9.12 -29.37 15.90
N LEU A 8 9.78 -30.30 15.23
CA LEU A 8 10.59 -31.35 15.85
C LEU A 8 12.01 -30.87 16.21
N PHE A 9 12.47 -29.75 15.67
CA PHE A 9 13.84 -29.27 15.83
C PHE A 9 13.88 -27.78 16.21
N PRO A 10 13.42 -27.39 17.42
CA PRO A 10 13.45 -26.00 17.90
C PRO A 10 14.80 -25.29 17.70
N GLU A 11 15.90 -25.98 17.99
CA GLU A 11 17.25 -25.44 17.91
C GLU A 11 17.61 -24.92 16.52
N MET A 12 17.13 -25.56 15.44
CA MET A 12 17.39 -25.11 14.06
C MET A 12 16.78 -23.73 13.80
N ILE A 13 15.56 -23.51 14.29
CA ILE A 13 14.84 -22.25 14.15
C ILE A 13 15.49 -21.17 15.03
N GLU A 14 15.75 -21.50 16.29
CA GLU A 14 16.32 -20.58 17.27
C GLU A 14 17.70 -20.08 16.83
N GLN A 15 18.58 -20.97 16.35
CA GLN A 15 19.92 -20.58 15.89
C GLN A 15 19.86 -19.66 14.67
N THR A 16 18.93 -19.92 13.75
CA THR A 16 18.78 -19.10 12.53
C THR A 16 18.21 -17.72 12.85
N VAL A 17 17.09 -17.67 13.58
CA VAL A 17 16.35 -16.42 13.85
C VAL A 17 17.10 -15.54 14.86
N ASN A 18 17.89 -16.10 15.78
CA ASN A 18 18.66 -15.31 16.75
C ASN A 18 19.99 -14.76 16.21
N THR A 19 20.25 -14.90 14.90
CA THR A 19 21.47 -14.45 14.23
C THR A 19 21.23 -13.23 13.34
N SER A 20 22.26 -12.41 13.09
CA SER A 20 22.21 -11.28 12.14
C SER A 20 21.10 -10.25 12.43
N ILE A 21 20.34 -9.82 11.41
CA ILE A 21 19.29 -8.79 11.48
C ILE A 21 18.12 -9.24 12.36
N THR A 22 17.59 -10.44 12.13
CA THR A 22 16.50 -11.04 12.93
C THR A 22 16.93 -11.19 14.39
N GLY A 23 18.17 -11.60 14.66
CA GLY A 23 18.70 -11.65 16.03
C GLY A 23 18.78 -10.29 16.71
N ARG A 24 19.14 -9.22 15.99
CA ARG A 24 19.08 -7.85 16.53
C ARG A 24 17.64 -7.41 16.77
N ALA A 25 16.72 -7.79 15.90
CA ALA A 25 15.29 -7.49 16.04
C ALA A 25 14.68 -8.18 17.27
N VAL A 26 15.05 -9.43 17.54
CA VAL A 26 14.66 -10.16 18.78
C VAL A 26 15.21 -9.43 20.00
N LYS A 27 16.51 -9.12 20.03
CA LYS A 27 17.17 -8.43 21.16
C LYS A 27 16.59 -7.04 21.45
N SER A 28 16.07 -6.36 20.43
CA SER A 28 15.44 -5.04 20.55
C SER A 28 13.92 -5.10 20.72
N GLY A 29 13.35 -6.30 20.86
CA GLY A 29 11.92 -6.51 21.11
C GLY A 29 11.01 -6.11 19.94
N LYS A 30 11.53 -6.10 18.70
CA LYS A 30 10.75 -5.79 17.49
C LYS A 30 10.00 -7.01 16.98
N ILE A 31 10.63 -8.18 17.12
CA ILE A 31 10.04 -9.48 16.87
C ILE A 31 10.28 -10.39 18.08
N SER A 32 9.45 -11.41 18.26
CA SER A 32 9.71 -12.50 19.21
C SER A 32 9.61 -13.86 18.53
N LEU A 33 10.26 -14.86 19.10
CA LEU A 33 10.21 -16.24 18.65
C LEU A 33 9.85 -17.15 19.83
N HIS A 34 8.87 -18.01 19.60
CA HIS A 34 8.39 -19.05 20.50
C HIS A 34 8.41 -20.38 19.75
N THR A 35 9.34 -21.26 20.09
CA THR A 35 9.42 -22.60 19.53
C THR A 35 8.69 -23.59 20.43
N VAL A 36 7.94 -24.51 19.84
CA VAL A 36 7.20 -25.56 20.53
C VAL A 36 7.64 -26.90 19.97
N ASN A 37 8.28 -27.72 20.81
CA ASN A 37 8.68 -29.06 20.43
C ASN A 37 7.47 -30.00 20.45
N ILE A 38 7.06 -30.50 19.29
CA ILE A 38 5.88 -31.37 19.18
C ILE A 38 6.06 -32.67 19.98
N ARG A 39 7.31 -33.12 20.20
CA ARG A 39 7.60 -34.33 21.00
C ARG A 39 7.19 -34.22 22.46
N ASP A 40 7.11 -33.01 23.00
CA ASP A 40 6.70 -32.79 24.39
C ASP A 40 5.22 -33.13 24.61
N TYR A 41 4.47 -33.31 23.52
CA TYR A 41 3.04 -33.62 23.49
C TYR A 41 2.75 -35.05 22.99
N ALA A 42 3.78 -35.88 22.84
CA ALA A 42 3.61 -37.29 22.52
C ALA A 42 2.83 -38.02 23.61
N GLN A 43 1.85 -38.84 23.24
CA GLN A 43 1.03 -39.63 24.18
C GLN A 43 1.67 -40.96 24.59
N ASN A 44 2.97 -41.12 24.35
CA ASN A 44 3.72 -42.33 24.65
C ASN A 44 5.04 -42.01 25.38
N LYS A 45 5.51 -42.97 26.17
CA LYS A 45 6.73 -42.85 26.99
C LYS A 45 8.04 -42.67 26.20
N TYR A 46 8.00 -42.85 24.87
CA TYR A 46 9.16 -42.78 24.00
C TYR A 46 9.29 -41.43 23.28
N GLY A 47 8.32 -40.52 23.44
CA GLY A 47 8.33 -39.24 22.73
C GLY A 47 8.11 -39.39 21.21
N ARG A 48 7.54 -40.51 20.76
CA ARG A 48 7.24 -40.78 19.35
C ARG A 48 6.04 -39.95 18.91
N VAL A 49 6.09 -39.38 17.71
CA VAL A 49 5.08 -38.45 17.18
C VAL A 49 4.67 -38.81 15.75
N ASP A 50 5.00 -40.01 15.31
CA ASP A 50 4.85 -40.46 13.94
C ASP A 50 4.52 -41.96 13.89
N ASP A 51 3.68 -42.36 12.95
CA ASP A 51 3.36 -43.77 12.71
C ASP A 51 3.27 -44.11 11.21
N TYR A 52 3.15 -45.40 10.91
CA TYR A 52 3.03 -45.87 9.53
C TYR A 52 1.74 -45.33 8.87
N PRO A 53 1.80 -44.89 7.60
CA PRO A 53 0.61 -44.42 6.90
C PRO A 53 -0.42 -45.53 6.70
N TYR A 54 -1.70 -45.21 6.92
CA TYR A 54 -2.80 -46.04 6.42
C TYR A 54 -2.76 -46.11 4.89
N GLY A 55 -3.07 -47.28 4.31
CA GLY A 55 -2.96 -47.53 2.87
C GLY A 55 -1.62 -48.12 2.42
N GLY A 56 -0.64 -48.22 3.33
CA GLY A 56 0.71 -48.69 3.01
C GLY A 56 1.56 -47.61 2.33
N GLY A 57 2.85 -47.91 2.15
CA GLY A 57 3.84 -46.95 1.64
C GLY A 57 5.15 -47.02 2.43
N ALA A 58 6.19 -46.38 1.91
CA ALA A 58 7.42 -46.16 2.66
C ALA A 58 7.30 -44.89 3.51
N GLY A 59 8.09 -44.79 4.58
CA GLY A 59 8.14 -43.61 5.42
C GLY A 59 7.13 -43.61 6.58
N MET A 60 7.07 -42.47 7.27
CA MET A 60 6.27 -42.23 8.47
C MET A 60 5.41 -40.98 8.28
N VAL A 61 4.27 -40.89 8.96
CA VAL A 61 3.41 -39.70 8.97
C VAL A 61 3.27 -39.22 10.40
N MET A 62 3.39 -37.90 10.62
CA MET A 62 3.22 -37.32 11.95
C MET A 62 1.78 -37.49 12.45
N GLU A 63 1.64 -37.97 13.68
CA GLU A 63 0.36 -38.24 14.32
C GLU A 63 -0.43 -36.94 14.59
N PRO A 64 -1.76 -36.95 14.47
CA PRO A 64 -2.57 -35.74 14.60
C PRO A 64 -2.59 -35.17 16.03
N GLU A 65 -2.62 -36.05 17.04
CA GLU A 65 -2.86 -35.63 18.43
C GLU A 65 -1.68 -34.85 19.05
N PRO A 66 -0.41 -35.29 18.93
CA PRO A 66 0.72 -34.48 19.41
C PRO A 66 0.81 -33.10 18.74
N VAL A 67 0.52 -33.04 17.43
CA VAL A 67 0.50 -31.78 16.66
C VAL A 67 -0.60 -30.86 17.17
N TYR A 68 -1.81 -31.38 17.36
CA TYR A 68 -2.95 -30.61 17.86
C TYR A 68 -2.72 -30.08 19.27
N GLN A 69 -2.16 -30.89 20.17
CA GLN A 69 -1.87 -30.48 21.55
C GLN A 69 -0.75 -29.42 21.61
N ALA A 70 0.31 -29.58 20.80
CA ALA A 70 1.34 -28.55 20.66
C ALA A 70 0.75 -27.22 20.17
N TYR A 71 -0.16 -27.28 19.20
CA TYR A 71 -0.90 -26.12 18.70
C TYR A 71 -1.75 -25.48 19.79
N GLN A 72 -2.59 -26.24 20.48
CA GLN A 72 -3.42 -25.73 21.57
C GLN A 72 -2.58 -25.06 22.67
N ALA A 73 -1.44 -25.65 23.02
CA ALA A 73 -0.53 -25.06 23.99
C ALA A 73 0.02 -23.71 23.52
N ALA A 74 0.51 -23.62 22.28
CA ALA A 74 0.98 -22.37 21.69
C ALA A 74 -0.13 -21.30 21.64
N VAL A 75 -1.32 -21.68 21.17
CA VAL A 75 -2.48 -20.78 21.09
C VAL A 75 -2.86 -20.24 22.47
N SER A 76 -2.91 -21.09 23.50
CA SER A 76 -3.29 -20.69 24.86
C SER A 76 -2.41 -19.60 25.46
N GLN A 77 -1.15 -19.52 25.03
CA GLN A 77 -0.17 -18.55 25.51
C GLN A 77 -0.11 -17.27 24.66
N SER A 78 -0.51 -17.35 23.39
CA SER A 78 -0.54 -16.25 22.41
C SER A 78 -1.56 -15.15 22.72
N ARG A 79 -1.39 -13.97 22.11
CA ARG A 79 -2.33 -12.84 22.26
C ARG A 79 -3.65 -13.13 21.53
N VAL A 80 -3.58 -13.74 20.35
CA VAL A 80 -4.70 -14.15 19.52
C VAL A 80 -5.58 -15.18 20.23
N GLY A 81 -4.99 -16.19 20.88
CA GLY A 81 -5.73 -17.17 21.68
C GLY A 81 -6.41 -16.55 22.91
N LYS A 82 -5.74 -15.64 23.61
CA LYS A 82 -6.35 -14.86 24.72
C LYS A 82 -7.53 -14.00 24.24
N ALA A 83 -7.47 -13.50 23.01
CA ALA A 83 -8.57 -12.79 22.35
C ALA A 83 -9.65 -13.74 21.77
N LYS A 84 -9.55 -15.05 21.97
CA LYS A 84 -10.45 -16.09 21.46
C LYS A 84 -10.63 -16.05 19.93
N LYS A 85 -9.55 -15.72 19.22
CA LYS A 85 -9.50 -15.74 17.74
C LYS A 85 -8.67 -16.94 17.28
N LYS A 86 -8.97 -17.46 16.08
CA LYS A 86 -8.14 -18.49 15.45
C LYS A 86 -6.86 -17.82 14.91
N PRO A 87 -5.66 -18.28 15.28
CA PRO A 87 -4.42 -17.79 14.70
C PRO A 87 -4.29 -18.17 13.24
N ARG A 88 -3.52 -17.37 12.50
CA ARG A 88 -3.08 -17.71 11.17
C ARG A 88 -1.94 -18.73 11.28
N CYS A 89 -2.23 -19.98 10.94
CA CYS A 89 -1.31 -21.11 11.05
C CYS A 89 -0.88 -21.57 9.67
N ILE A 90 0.39 -21.37 9.36
CA ILE A 90 0.99 -21.64 8.07
C ILE A 90 1.64 -23.02 8.10
N TYR A 91 1.17 -23.93 7.26
CA TYR A 91 1.85 -25.20 7.02
C TYR A 91 2.81 -25.05 5.84
N LEU A 92 4.08 -25.37 6.08
CA LEU A 92 5.12 -25.30 5.06
C LEU A 92 5.13 -26.62 4.28
N THR A 93 4.70 -26.56 3.02
CA THR A 93 4.53 -27.74 2.16
C THR A 93 4.78 -27.41 0.69
N PRO A 94 5.38 -28.32 -0.10
CA PRO A 94 5.52 -28.13 -1.54
C PRO A 94 4.17 -28.07 -2.28
N GLN A 95 3.06 -28.49 -1.64
CA GLN A 95 1.71 -28.46 -2.21
C GLN A 95 1.04 -27.08 -2.11
N GLY A 96 1.62 -26.17 -1.33
CA GLY A 96 1.07 -24.86 -1.05
C GLY A 96 1.27 -23.84 -2.17
N GLN A 97 0.68 -22.66 -2.01
CA GLN A 97 0.98 -21.53 -2.89
C GLN A 97 2.47 -21.16 -2.77
N VAL A 98 3.13 -20.90 -3.90
CA VAL A 98 4.54 -20.49 -3.88
C VAL A 98 4.67 -19.09 -3.27
N LEU A 99 5.53 -18.98 -2.27
CA LEU A 99 5.85 -17.74 -1.58
C LEU A 99 6.29 -16.69 -2.58
N ASN A 100 5.62 -15.53 -2.52
CA ASN A 100 5.95 -14.37 -3.32
C ASN A 100 5.92 -13.10 -2.46
N GLN A 101 6.40 -11.99 -3.02
CA GLN A 101 6.55 -10.74 -2.29
C GLN A 101 5.21 -10.19 -1.77
N VAL A 102 4.12 -10.39 -2.51
CA VAL A 102 2.78 -9.95 -2.09
C VAL A 102 2.31 -10.73 -0.86
N LEU A 103 2.53 -12.05 -0.82
CA LEU A 103 2.22 -12.87 0.34
C LEU A 103 3.10 -12.49 1.56
N VAL A 104 4.38 -12.17 1.34
CA VAL A 104 5.27 -11.70 2.43
C VAL A 104 4.74 -10.40 3.05
N GLU A 105 4.36 -9.42 2.22
CA GLU A 105 3.78 -8.17 2.70
C GLU A 105 2.45 -8.38 3.43
N GLU A 106 1.61 -9.32 2.95
CA GLU A 106 0.37 -9.71 3.63
C GLU A 106 0.63 -10.30 5.02
N LEU A 107 1.53 -11.27 5.10
CA LEU A 107 1.89 -11.90 6.38
C LEU A 107 2.49 -10.89 7.36
N ALA A 108 3.19 -9.87 6.88
CA ALA A 108 3.76 -8.81 7.72
C ALA A 108 2.72 -7.88 8.37
N LEU A 109 1.47 -7.89 7.90
CA LEU A 109 0.37 -7.14 8.52
C LEU A 109 -0.15 -7.80 9.80
N GLU A 110 0.14 -9.08 10.02
CA GLU A 110 -0.29 -9.80 11.22
C GLU A 110 0.47 -9.33 12.47
N GLU A 111 -0.13 -9.50 13.65
CA GLU A 111 0.59 -9.26 14.91
C GLU A 111 1.31 -10.51 15.41
N GLU A 112 0.80 -11.69 15.06
CA GLU A 112 1.32 -13.00 15.41
C GLU A 112 1.14 -13.97 14.24
N LEU A 113 2.14 -14.83 14.00
CA LEU A 113 2.11 -15.88 12.98
C LEU A 113 2.52 -17.22 13.58
N PHE A 114 1.80 -18.27 13.19
CA PHE A 114 2.08 -19.64 13.59
C PHE A 114 2.62 -20.40 12.39
N PHE A 115 3.65 -21.22 12.61
CA PHE A 115 4.26 -22.07 11.59
C PHE A 115 4.22 -23.52 12.06
N LEU A 116 3.70 -24.40 11.22
CA LEU A 116 3.73 -25.84 11.42
C LEU A 116 4.79 -26.45 10.50
N CYS A 117 5.86 -26.97 11.08
CA CYS A 117 6.92 -27.64 10.34
C CYS A 117 6.62 -29.14 10.24
N GLY A 118 6.30 -29.61 9.03
CA GLY A 118 6.17 -31.04 8.75
C GLY A 118 7.53 -31.72 8.64
N HIS A 119 7.53 -33.03 8.86
CA HIS A 119 8.67 -33.91 8.66
C HIS A 119 8.18 -35.26 8.12
N TYR A 120 9.12 -36.13 7.75
CA TYR A 120 8.83 -37.46 7.19
C TYR A 120 8.02 -37.32 5.87
N GLU A 121 6.99 -38.13 5.65
CA GLU A 121 6.10 -38.00 4.48
C GLU A 121 5.11 -36.84 4.62
N GLY A 122 4.95 -36.30 5.84
CA GLY A 122 4.01 -35.22 6.13
C GLY A 122 3.30 -35.38 7.47
N ILE A 123 2.19 -34.69 7.59
CA ILE A 123 1.34 -34.66 8.79
C ILE A 123 -0.03 -35.23 8.41
N ASP A 124 -0.68 -35.93 9.33
CA ASP A 124 -2.05 -36.40 9.14
C ASP A 124 -3.00 -35.29 8.69
N GLU A 125 -3.68 -35.49 7.56
CA GLU A 125 -4.51 -34.48 6.90
C GLU A 125 -5.58 -33.90 7.84
N ARG A 126 -6.12 -34.70 8.76
CA ARG A 126 -7.24 -34.29 9.63
C ARG A 126 -6.85 -33.16 10.58
N VAL A 127 -5.61 -33.18 11.09
CA VAL A 127 -5.15 -32.08 11.94
C VAL A 127 -4.85 -30.84 11.10
N LEU A 128 -4.39 -31.02 9.86
CA LEU A 128 -4.17 -29.90 8.94
C LEU A 128 -5.49 -29.17 8.63
N GLU A 129 -6.54 -29.90 8.28
CA GLU A 129 -7.89 -29.37 8.04
C GLU A 129 -8.44 -28.60 9.26
N GLU A 130 -8.12 -29.05 10.47
CA GLU A 130 -8.56 -28.41 11.71
C GLU A 130 -7.83 -27.09 12.00
N ILE A 131 -6.49 -27.07 11.90
CA ILE A 131 -5.69 -25.95 12.46
C ILE A 131 -5.08 -25.02 11.41
N VAL A 132 -4.78 -25.51 10.20
CA VAL A 132 -4.03 -24.75 9.18
C VAL A 132 -4.94 -23.77 8.45
N THR A 133 -4.44 -22.57 8.22
CA THR A 133 -5.12 -21.53 7.44
C THR A 133 -4.48 -21.31 6.08
N ASP A 134 -3.18 -21.54 5.97
CA ASP A 134 -2.42 -21.28 4.75
C ASP A 134 -1.44 -22.43 4.49
N TYR A 135 -1.45 -22.94 3.26
CA TYR A 135 -0.45 -23.89 2.77
C TYR A 135 0.55 -23.11 1.91
N VAL A 136 1.82 -23.09 2.29
CA VAL A 136 2.85 -22.27 1.63
C VAL A 136 4.05 -23.12 1.22
N SER A 137 4.43 -23.01 -0.04
CA SER A 137 5.66 -23.55 -0.61
C SER A 137 6.72 -22.44 -0.72
N ILE A 138 7.99 -22.76 -0.49
CA ILE A 138 9.11 -21.83 -0.78
C ILE A 138 9.77 -22.09 -2.14
N GLY A 139 9.18 -22.98 -2.95
CA GLY A 139 9.56 -23.23 -4.34
C GLY A 139 9.37 -24.69 -4.74
N ASP A 140 9.59 -24.97 -6.03
CA ASP A 140 9.30 -26.26 -6.66
C ASP A 140 10.43 -27.26 -6.45
N TYR A 141 10.65 -27.64 -5.20
CA TYR A 141 11.64 -28.63 -4.76
C TYR A 141 11.23 -29.23 -3.41
N VAL A 142 11.84 -30.35 -3.02
CA VAL A 142 11.53 -31.07 -1.78
C VAL A 142 12.65 -30.88 -0.75
N LEU A 143 12.26 -30.57 0.49
CA LEU A 143 13.14 -30.48 1.65
C LEU A 143 12.83 -31.62 2.63
N THR A 144 13.75 -31.88 3.57
CA THR A 144 13.58 -32.91 4.59
C THR A 144 12.57 -32.54 5.68
N GLY A 145 12.24 -31.26 5.80
CA GLY A 145 11.30 -30.74 6.80
C GLY A 145 10.97 -29.27 6.57
N GLY A 146 9.98 -28.77 7.30
CA GLY A 146 9.47 -27.41 7.18
C GLY A 146 10.33 -26.33 7.82
N GLU A 147 11.36 -26.68 8.60
CA GLU A 147 12.12 -25.74 9.44
C GLU A 147 12.83 -24.65 8.63
N LEU A 148 13.52 -25.05 7.55
CA LEU A 148 14.20 -24.09 6.67
C LEU A 148 13.21 -23.17 5.97
N ALA A 149 12.05 -23.70 5.57
CA ALA A 149 10.98 -22.91 4.96
C ALA A 149 10.39 -21.91 5.94
N ALA A 150 10.16 -22.30 7.19
CA ALA A 150 9.72 -21.40 8.25
C ALA A 150 10.73 -20.27 8.48
N CYS A 151 12.04 -20.58 8.55
CA CYS A 151 13.08 -19.57 8.68
C CYS A 151 13.11 -18.59 7.49
N VAL A 152 12.95 -19.08 6.25
CA VAL A 152 12.88 -18.24 5.05
C VAL A 152 11.69 -17.27 5.13
N VAL A 153 10.51 -17.75 5.49
CA VAL A 153 9.31 -16.91 5.62
C VAL A 153 9.48 -15.90 6.76
N ILE A 154 9.97 -16.34 7.93
CA ILE A 154 10.22 -15.47 9.08
C ILE A 154 11.21 -14.36 8.72
N ASP A 155 12.31 -14.66 8.02
CA ASP A 155 13.28 -13.65 7.61
C ASP A 155 12.65 -12.63 6.65
N ALA A 156 11.97 -13.12 5.59
CA ALA A 156 11.33 -12.26 4.61
C ALA A 156 10.27 -11.34 5.23
N VAL A 157 9.40 -11.87 6.10
CA VAL A 157 8.34 -11.12 6.79
C VAL A 157 8.93 -10.12 7.79
N SER A 158 9.97 -10.52 8.54
CA SER A 158 10.59 -9.66 9.56
C SER A 158 11.15 -8.36 8.99
N ARG A 159 11.57 -8.34 7.72
CA ARG A 159 12.09 -7.14 7.04
C ARG A 159 11.03 -6.04 6.91
N PHE A 160 9.76 -6.39 6.87
CA PHE A 160 8.63 -5.46 6.81
C PHE A 160 8.13 -5.03 8.20
N VAL A 161 8.61 -5.66 9.28
CA VAL A 161 8.22 -5.27 10.64
C VAL A 161 8.90 -3.94 11.01
N PRO A 162 8.13 -2.91 11.42
CA PRO A 162 8.67 -1.60 11.73
C PRO A 162 9.79 -1.63 12.78
N GLY A 163 10.95 -1.08 12.40
CA GLY A 163 12.12 -0.98 13.27
C GLY A 163 13.06 -2.18 13.24
N VAL A 164 12.83 -3.18 12.38
CA VAL A 164 13.80 -4.28 12.13
C VAL A 164 14.95 -3.82 11.23
N LEU A 165 14.64 -3.11 10.14
CA LEU A 165 15.63 -2.45 9.29
C LEU A 165 15.80 -0.99 9.72
N ASN A 166 17.04 -0.52 9.82
CA ASN A 166 17.38 0.81 10.33
C ASN A 166 17.14 1.95 9.32
N ASN A 167 17.08 1.63 8.01
CA ASN A 167 16.90 2.63 6.96
C ASN A 167 15.55 2.37 6.28
N GLU A 168 14.61 3.33 6.38
CA GLU A 168 13.36 3.28 5.63
C GLU A 168 13.60 3.21 4.11
N GLU A 169 14.75 3.69 3.63
CA GLU A 169 15.17 3.55 2.22
C GLU A 169 15.59 2.12 1.84
N SER A 170 16.10 1.32 2.79
CA SER A 170 16.62 -0.03 2.45
C SER A 170 15.53 -1.02 2.08
N SER A 171 14.33 -0.92 2.65
CA SER A 171 13.17 -1.71 2.22
C SER A 171 12.44 -1.13 1.01
N GLN A 172 12.73 0.13 0.65
CA GLN A 172 12.05 0.83 -0.44
C GLN A 172 12.67 0.53 -1.81
N PHE A 173 13.95 0.15 -1.91
CA PHE A 173 14.65 -0.10 -3.19
C PHE A 173 15.20 -1.52 -3.28
N GLU A 174 14.29 -2.50 -3.35
CA GLU A 174 14.67 -3.91 -3.36
C GLU A 174 14.18 -4.64 -4.62
N SER A 175 14.86 -5.74 -4.95
CA SER A 175 14.39 -6.66 -5.99
C SER A 175 12.98 -7.16 -5.66
N MET A 176 12.20 -7.50 -6.70
CA MET A 176 10.79 -7.91 -6.66
C MET A 176 9.80 -6.78 -6.40
N GLN A 177 10.22 -5.66 -5.80
CA GLN A 177 9.38 -4.46 -5.79
C GLN A 177 9.25 -3.93 -7.24
N ASP A 178 8.04 -3.46 -7.59
CA ASP A 178 7.67 -3.14 -8.98
C ASP A 178 7.83 -4.31 -9.97
N ASN A 179 8.00 -5.57 -9.53
CA ASN A 179 8.39 -6.67 -10.42
C ASN A 179 9.70 -6.40 -11.19
N LEU A 180 10.68 -5.77 -10.54
CA LEU A 180 12.00 -5.52 -11.13
C LEU A 180 13.12 -6.09 -10.25
N LEU A 181 14.22 -6.48 -10.89
CA LEU A 181 15.47 -6.82 -10.20
C LEU A 181 16.28 -5.56 -9.90
N GLU A 182 17.02 -5.58 -8.80
CA GLU A 182 17.92 -4.47 -8.46
C GLU A 182 19.00 -4.24 -9.51
N TYR A 183 19.39 -2.96 -9.63
CA TYR A 183 20.54 -2.52 -10.41
C TYR A 183 21.87 -3.06 -9.86
N PRO A 184 22.97 -3.06 -10.64
CA PRO A 184 24.28 -3.46 -10.14
C PRO A 184 24.78 -2.51 -9.05
N HIS A 185 25.26 -3.10 -7.95
CA HIS A 185 25.93 -2.38 -6.88
C HIS A 185 27.44 -2.36 -7.09
N TYR A 186 28.04 -1.22 -6.77
CA TYR A 186 29.49 -1.02 -6.81
C TYR A 186 29.95 -0.43 -5.48
N THR A 187 31.12 -0.83 -5.03
CA THR A 187 31.76 -0.29 -3.83
C THR A 187 33.23 -0.06 -4.09
N ARG A 188 33.93 0.53 -3.13
CA ARG A 188 35.36 0.81 -3.22
C ARG A 188 36.16 -0.49 -3.34
N PRO A 189 37.28 -0.48 -4.09
CA PRO A 189 37.90 0.66 -4.80
C PRO A 189 37.24 1.00 -6.16
N GLU A 190 37.48 2.21 -6.68
CA GLU A 190 36.91 2.68 -7.97
C GLU A 190 37.37 1.87 -9.18
N VAL A 191 38.60 1.35 -9.14
CA VAL A 191 39.14 0.46 -10.18
C VAL A 191 39.56 -0.85 -9.54
N TRP A 192 39.00 -1.96 -10.04
CA TRP A 192 39.39 -3.31 -9.64
C TRP A 192 39.70 -4.15 -10.88
N ARG A 193 40.96 -4.57 -11.03
CA ARG A 193 41.46 -5.34 -12.19
C ARG A 193 41.10 -4.70 -13.53
N ASP A 194 41.46 -3.42 -13.68
CA ASP A 194 41.17 -2.59 -14.86
C ASP A 194 39.68 -2.39 -15.18
N ARG A 195 38.77 -2.78 -14.26
CA ARG A 195 37.32 -2.52 -14.36
C ARG A 195 36.98 -1.31 -13.50
N GLN A 196 36.48 -0.26 -14.13
CA GLN A 196 36.07 0.96 -13.46
C GLN A 196 34.61 0.89 -13.02
N VAL A 197 34.30 1.53 -11.89
CA VAL A 197 32.93 1.87 -11.51
C VAL A 197 32.32 2.79 -12.59
N PRO A 198 31.04 2.64 -12.96
CA PRO A 198 30.38 3.55 -13.90
C PRO A 198 30.51 5.01 -13.48
N GLN A 199 31.00 5.87 -14.40
CA GLN A 199 31.30 7.28 -14.12
C GLN A 199 30.10 8.07 -13.57
N VAL A 200 28.88 7.72 -13.97
CA VAL A 200 27.64 8.32 -13.44
C VAL A 200 27.48 8.13 -11.93
N LEU A 201 28.02 7.06 -11.36
CA LEU A 201 27.97 6.77 -9.92
C LEU A 201 29.03 7.53 -9.11
N VAL A 202 30.07 8.07 -9.78
CA VAL A 202 31.15 8.82 -9.15
C VAL A 202 30.86 10.33 -9.16
N GLY A 203 30.12 10.82 -10.17
CA GLY A 203 29.87 12.26 -10.39
C GLY A 203 28.89 12.95 -9.43
N GLY A 204 28.25 12.23 -8.50
CA GLY A 204 27.38 12.81 -7.46
C GLY A 204 26.04 13.42 -7.93
N ASP A 205 25.72 13.35 -9.23
CA ASP A 205 24.44 13.84 -9.77
C ASP A 205 23.31 12.85 -9.43
N HIS A 206 22.62 13.09 -8.32
CA HIS A 206 21.56 12.21 -7.81
C HIS A 206 20.48 11.89 -8.84
N LYS A 207 20.13 12.84 -9.71
CA LYS A 207 19.09 12.63 -10.72
C LYS A 207 19.58 11.64 -11.79
N LYS A 208 20.79 11.83 -12.30
CA LYS A 208 21.40 10.90 -13.27
C LYS A 208 21.65 9.53 -12.66
N ILE A 209 22.02 9.48 -11.38
CA ILE A 209 22.20 8.21 -10.66
C ILE A 209 20.88 7.45 -10.56
N GLN A 210 19.78 8.11 -10.19
CA GLN A 210 18.45 7.48 -10.15
C GLN A 210 18.00 7.01 -11.53
N GLU A 211 18.14 7.84 -12.57
CA GLU A 211 17.83 7.48 -13.95
C GLU A 211 18.65 6.26 -14.41
N TRP A 212 19.95 6.22 -14.11
CA TRP A 212 20.82 5.09 -14.43
C TRP A 212 20.41 3.83 -13.66
N ARG A 213 20.11 3.92 -12.37
CA ARG A 213 19.66 2.79 -11.53
C ARG A 213 18.38 2.17 -12.10
N TRP A 214 17.41 3.02 -12.44
CA TRP A 214 16.17 2.57 -13.08
C TRP A 214 16.43 1.85 -14.41
N GLN A 215 17.24 2.44 -15.29
CA GLN A 215 17.58 1.81 -16.58
C GLN A 215 18.29 0.47 -16.41
N GLN A 216 19.24 0.36 -15.48
CA GLN A 216 19.94 -0.91 -15.24
C GLN A 216 19.05 -1.97 -14.60
N SER A 217 18.09 -1.57 -13.77
CA SER A 217 17.08 -2.45 -13.19
C SER A 217 16.20 -3.05 -14.29
N LEU A 218 15.70 -2.22 -15.23
CA LEU A 218 14.94 -2.69 -16.39
C LEU A 218 15.75 -3.67 -17.25
N LEU A 219 16.97 -3.29 -17.66
CA LEU A 219 17.83 -4.12 -18.51
C LEU A 219 18.13 -5.49 -17.88
N ARG A 220 18.46 -5.50 -16.58
CA ARG A 220 18.74 -6.75 -15.87
C ARG A 220 17.50 -7.63 -15.72
N THR A 221 16.34 -7.01 -15.50
CA THR A 221 15.08 -7.74 -15.39
C THR A 221 14.72 -8.36 -16.73
N GLU A 222 14.85 -7.61 -17.83
CA GLU A 222 14.67 -8.13 -19.19
C GLU A 222 15.57 -9.33 -19.49
N GLU A 223 16.86 -9.23 -19.12
CA GLU A 223 17.85 -10.28 -19.36
C GLU A 223 17.57 -11.55 -18.54
N ARG A 224 17.24 -11.42 -17.25
CA ARG A 224 17.26 -12.54 -16.29
C ARG A 224 15.90 -13.04 -15.86
N ARG A 225 14.90 -12.17 -15.86
CA ARG A 225 13.53 -12.42 -15.40
C ARG A 225 12.52 -11.67 -16.27
N PRO A 226 12.47 -11.95 -17.59
CA PRO A 226 11.52 -11.30 -18.50
C PRO A 226 10.06 -11.53 -18.07
N ASP A 227 9.79 -12.61 -17.32
CA ASP A 227 8.50 -12.88 -16.69
C ASP A 227 8.11 -11.82 -15.65
N LEU A 228 9.06 -11.28 -14.88
CA LEU A 228 8.81 -10.17 -13.95
C LEU A 228 8.57 -8.87 -14.71
N LEU A 229 9.39 -8.58 -15.74
CA LEU A 229 9.22 -7.38 -16.56
C LEU A 229 7.85 -7.35 -17.25
N ALA A 230 7.34 -8.50 -17.70
CA ALA A 230 6.00 -8.61 -18.27
C ALA A 230 4.87 -8.26 -17.28
N ARG A 231 5.14 -8.39 -15.97
CA ARG A 231 4.25 -8.01 -14.87
C ARG A 231 4.57 -6.64 -14.28
N ASN A 232 5.65 -5.98 -14.70
CA ASN A 232 5.95 -4.62 -14.26
C ASN A 232 4.84 -3.67 -14.73
N ARG A 233 4.35 -2.82 -13.82
CA ARG A 233 3.28 -1.88 -14.09
C ARG A 233 3.73 -0.47 -13.81
N LYS A 234 3.58 0.39 -14.81
CA LYS A 234 3.75 1.83 -14.58
C LYS A 234 2.53 2.35 -13.83
N VAL A 235 2.78 2.92 -12.66
CA VAL A 235 1.74 3.53 -11.82
C VAL A 235 1.70 5.03 -12.06
N THR A 236 0.54 5.53 -12.49
CA THR A 236 0.30 6.96 -12.65
C THR A 236 -0.71 7.45 -11.63
N ALA A 237 -0.32 8.42 -10.82
CA ALA A 237 -1.19 9.12 -9.89
C ALA A 237 -1.74 10.41 -10.53
N ALA A 238 -2.98 10.37 -11.00
CA ALA A 238 -3.69 11.53 -11.55
C ALA A 238 -4.55 12.19 -10.47
N TYR A 239 -4.18 13.40 -10.04
CA TYR A 239 -4.86 14.05 -8.92
C TYR A 239 -5.22 15.50 -9.20
N PHE A 240 -6.35 15.93 -8.63
CA PHE A 240 -6.69 17.36 -8.52
C PHE A 240 -6.43 17.80 -7.08
N SER A 241 -5.59 18.80 -6.83
CA SER A 241 -5.29 19.26 -5.47
C SER A 241 -5.05 20.77 -5.39
N PRO A 242 -6.12 21.58 -5.35
CA PRO A 242 -6.00 23.03 -5.29
C PRO A 242 -5.15 23.53 -4.13
N THR A 243 -5.23 22.91 -2.95
CA THR A 243 -4.51 23.36 -1.74
C THR A 243 -3.39 22.44 -1.29
N GLY A 244 -3.18 21.29 -1.95
CA GLY A 244 -2.10 20.34 -1.67
C GLY A 244 -2.45 19.20 -0.71
N GLY A 245 -3.59 19.24 -0.01
CA GLY A 245 -4.00 18.17 0.92
C GLY A 245 -4.18 16.83 0.20
N THR A 246 -4.96 16.81 -0.88
CA THR A 246 -5.13 15.61 -1.73
C THR A 246 -3.80 15.13 -2.29
N LYS A 247 -2.93 16.03 -2.76
CA LYS A 247 -1.62 15.69 -3.31
C LYS A 247 -0.81 14.87 -2.30
N ARG A 248 -0.66 15.36 -1.06
CA ARG A 248 0.08 14.68 0.00
C ARG A 248 -0.48 13.28 0.31
N ALA A 249 -1.80 13.13 0.32
CA ALA A 249 -2.44 11.85 0.60
C ALA A 249 -2.25 10.83 -0.54
N VAL A 250 -2.27 11.31 -1.78
CA VAL A 250 -2.06 10.48 -2.98
C VAL A 250 -0.60 10.05 -3.10
N GLU A 251 0.35 10.98 -2.88
CA GLU A 251 1.78 10.66 -2.88
C GLU A 251 2.08 9.55 -1.86
N MET A 252 1.61 9.70 -0.61
CA MET A 252 1.76 8.69 0.44
C MET A 252 1.23 7.31 0.04
N PHE A 253 0.06 7.23 -0.58
CA PHE A 253 -0.49 5.93 -1.01
C PHE A 253 0.24 5.36 -2.23
N THR A 254 0.58 6.20 -3.20
CA THR A 254 1.19 5.74 -4.46
C THR A 254 2.60 5.18 -4.21
N GLU A 255 3.34 5.75 -3.25
CA GLU A 255 4.66 5.27 -2.81
C GLU A 255 4.61 3.86 -2.17
N LEU A 256 3.45 3.42 -1.68
CA LEU A 256 3.26 2.04 -1.18
C LEU A 256 3.06 1.03 -2.32
N LEU A 257 2.65 1.51 -3.49
CA LEU A 257 2.39 0.68 -4.68
C LEU A 257 3.60 0.59 -5.60
N THR A 258 4.42 1.64 -5.67
CA THR A 258 5.57 1.67 -6.58
C THR A 258 6.73 2.54 -6.08
N GLN A 259 7.95 2.20 -6.50
CA GLN A 259 9.13 3.02 -6.28
C GLN A 259 9.25 4.17 -7.29
N ASN A 260 8.57 4.07 -8.44
CA ASN A 260 8.72 4.99 -9.56
C ASN A 260 7.39 5.62 -9.99
N PRO A 261 6.69 6.33 -9.08
CA PRO A 261 5.38 6.91 -9.36
C PRO A 261 5.45 8.02 -10.40
N HIS A 262 4.53 7.98 -11.37
CA HIS A 262 4.32 9.10 -12.30
C HIS A 262 3.19 10.01 -11.81
N TYR A 263 3.49 11.26 -11.48
CA TYR A 263 2.49 12.20 -10.97
C TYR A 263 1.90 13.11 -12.06
N LEU A 264 0.59 12.99 -12.28
CA LEU A 264 -0.18 13.83 -13.18
C LEU A 264 -1.07 14.82 -12.40
N ASP A 265 -0.54 16.04 -12.19
CA ASP A 265 -1.23 17.11 -11.48
C ASP A 265 -2.33 17.76 -12.35
N LEU A 266 -3.57 17.30 -12.22
CA LEU A 266 -4.75 17.82 -12.91
C LEU A 266 -5.23 19.17 -12.36
N THR A 267 -4.59 19.70 -11.32
CA THR A 267 -4.78 21.11 -10.90
C THR A 267 -4.25 22.05 -11.98
N ARG A 268 -3.28 21.59 -12.78
CA ARG A 268 -2.70 22.34 -13.89
C ARG A 268 -3.56 22.15 -15.14
N ARG A 269 -4.11 23.26 -15.65
CA ARG A 269 -4.97 23.25 -16.84
C ARG A 269 -4.31 22.63 -18.07
N LYS A 270 -3.01 22.84 -18.25
CA LYS A 270 -2.25 22.25 -19.38
C LYS A 270 -2.37 20.73 -19.42
N ASN A 271 -2.37 20.10 -18.24
CA ASN A 271 -2.46 18.65 -18.12
C ASN A 271 -3.90 18.20 -18.47
N ARG A 272 -4.94 18.92 -18.03
CA ARG A 272 -6.33 18.56 -18.37
C ARG A 272 -6.69 18.74 -19.86
N ARG A 273 -5.91 19.49 -20.63
CA ARG A 273 -6.11 19.69 -22.08
C ARG A 273 -5.43 18.64 -22.93
N GLN A 274 -4.47 17.90 -22.36
CA GLN A 274 -3.78 16.82 -23.03
C GLN A 274 -4.53 15.51 -22.76
N GLU A 275 -4.78 14.72 -23.81
CA GLU A 275 -5.29 13.36 -23.65
C GLU A 275 -4.18 12.41 -23.19
N TYR A 276 -4.55 11.48 -22.28
CA TYR A 276 -3.67 10.42 -21.79
C TYR A 276 -4.38 9.08 -21.95
N CYS A 277 -3.74 8.18 -22.68
CA CYS A 277 -4.17 6.79 -22.85
C CYS A 277 -3.36 5.89 -21.93
N PHE A 278 -4.02 4.94 -21.31
CA PHE A 278 -3.43 3.95 -20.42
C PHE A 278 -3.69 2.56 -20.98
N SER A 279 -2.64 1.74 -21.03
CA SER A 279 -2.76 0.33 -21.43
C SER A 279 -3.25 -0.56 -20.29
N LYS A 280 -3.56 -1.82 -20.57
CA LYS A 280 -3.90 -2.83 -19.55
C LYS A 280 -2.74 -3.18 -18.60
N GLN A 281 -1.50 -2.82 -18.94
CA GLN A 281 -0.29 -3.00 -18.12
C GLN A 281 0.04 -1.77 -17.27
N GLU A 282 -0.80 -0.74 -17.26
CA GLU A 282 -0.65 0.42 -16.38
C GLU A 282 -1.62 0.33 -15.20
N LEU A 283 -1.32 1.09 -14.14
CA LEU A 283 -2.22 1.30 -13.01
C LEU A 283 -2.49 2.79 -12.86
N LEU A 284 -3.76 3.19 -12.85
CA LEU A 284 -4.16 4.56 -12.55
C LEU A 284 -4.56 4.70 -11.08
N VAL A 285 -3.90 5.58 -10.34
CA VAL A 285 -4.38 6.08 -9.04
C VAL A 285 -5.04 7.44 -9.28
N ALA A 286 -6.37 7.47 -9.29
CA ALA A 286 -7.13 8.69 -9.54
C ALA A 286 -7.61 9.31 -8.23
N ALA A 287 -7.43 10.62 -8.06
CA ALA A 287 -7.73 11.26 -6.78
C ALA A 287 -8.34 12.65 -6.89
N ALA A 288 -9.33 12.93 -6.05
CA ALA A 288 -10.01 14.21 -6.04
C ALA A 288 -10.43 14.65 -4.63
N PRO A 289 -10.40 15.95 -4.33
CA PRO A 289 -11.00 16.52 -3.14
C PRO A 289 -12.53 16.48 -3.21
N VAL A 290 -13.15 16.35 -2.05
CA VAL A 290 -14.60 16.39 -1.89
C VAL A 290 -15.09 17.82 -1.68
N TYR A 291 -16.08 18.24 -2.47
CA TYR A 291 -16.78 19.53 -2.32
C TYR A 291 -18.27 19.27 -2.05
N GLY A 292 -18.71 19.53 -0.83
CA GLY A 292 -20.11 19.30 -0.44
C GLY A 292 -20.57 17.83 -0.48
N GLY A 293 -19.63 16.88 -0.59
CA GLY A 293 -19.94 15.45 -0.77
C GLY A 293 -19.98 14.99 -2.23
N GLN A 294 -19.49 15.82 -3.15
CA GLN A 294 -19.43 15.52 -4.57
C GLN A 294 -18.06 15.89 -5.15
N LEU A 295 -17.78 15.40 -6.35
CA LEU A 295 -16.65 15.87 -7.14
C LEU A 295 -16.73 17.38 -7.42
N PRO A 296 -15.59 18.08 -7.56
CA PRO A 296 -15.58 19.50 -7.90
C PRO A 296 -16.27 19.75 -9.24
N ARG A 297 -17.27 20.64 -9.26
CA ARG A 297 -17.93 21.04 -10.51
C ARG A 297 -17.09 22.05 -11.26
N MET A 298 -16.64 21.66 -12.45
CA MET A 298 -15.79 22.47 -13.31
C MET A 298 -16.36 22.40 -14.73
N ALA A 299 -16.08 23.41 -15.55
CA ALA A 299 -16.51 23.42 -16.96
C ALA A 299 -15.99 22.19 -17.72
N ASP A 300 -14.74 21.80 -17.45
CA ASP A 300 -14.17 20.53 -17.90
C ASP A 300 -14.36 19.49 -16.80
N SER A 301 -15.06 18.39 -17.08
CA SER A 301 -15.22 17.30 -16.11
C SER A 301 -13.86 16.74 -15.70
N LEU A 302 -13.67 16.48 -14.40
CA LEU A 302 -12.41 15.93 -13.92
C LEU A 302 -12.20 14.52 -14.49
N PHE A 303 -10.95 14.18 -14.83
CA PHE A 303 -10.57 12.93 -15.52
C PHE A 303 -11.11 12.79 -16.95
N ALA A 304 -11.76 13.83 -17.52
CA ALA A 304 -12.31 13.77 -18.87
C ALA A 304 -11.29 13.47 -19.97
N ASN A 305 -10.02 13.75 -19.72
CA ASN A 305 -8.91 13.56 -20.65
C ASN A 305 -8.16 12.23 -20.48
N LEU A 306 -8.64 11.34 -19.61
CA LEU A 306 -8.05 10.01 -19.40
C LEU A 306 -8.83 8.95 -20.18
N ARG A 307 -8.12 7.97 -20.76
CA ARG A 307 -8.69 6.82 -21.48
C ARG A 307 -7.97 5.55 -21.04
N GLY A 308 -8.70 4.54 -20.58
CA GLY A 308 -8.17 3.22 -20.26
C GLY A 308 -8.56 2.19 -21.30
N GLU A 309 -7.81 1.11 -21.35
CA GLU A 309 -8.08 -0.06 -22.19
C GLU A 309 -8.20 -1.29 -21.30
N ASN A 310 -9.32 -1.38 -20.56
CA ASN A 310 -9.48 -2.34 -19.46
C ASN A 310 -8.39 -2.18 -18.38
N THR A 311 -7.96 -0.93 -18.18
CA THR A 311 -6.85 -0.57 -17.29
C THR A 311 -7.32 -0.59 -15.83
N PRO A 312 -6.65 -1.30 -14.91
CA PRO A 312 -7.01 -1.25 -13.50
C PRO A 312 -6.79 0.17 -12.93
N CYS A 313 -7.71 0.60 -12.07
CA CYS A 313 -7.59 1.87 -11.35
C CYS A 313 -7.98 1.78 -9.88
N VAL A 314 -7.40 2.69 -9.09
CA VAL A 314 -7.73 2.91 -7.68
C VAL A 314 -8.22 4.34 -7.52
N ILE A 315 -9.36 4.54 -6.85
CA ILE A 315 -9.98 5.85 -6.66
C ILE A 315 -9.85 6.37 -5.24
N LEU A 316 -9.41 7.62 -5.06
CA LEU A 316 -9.15 8.22 -3.77
C LEU A 316 -9.95 9.52 -3.59
N ALA A 317 -10.93 9.50 -2.69
CA ALA A 317 -11.71 10.68 -2.32
C ALA A 317 -11.10 11.34 -1.08
N ALA A 318 -10.51 12.53 -1.22
CA ALA A 318 -9.88 13.24 -0.12
C ALA A 318 -10.82 14.30 0.50
N TYR A 319 -11.12 14.20 1.79
CA TYR A 319 -12.11 15.06 2.43
C TYR A 319 -11.67 15.58 3.81
N GLY A 320 -12.20 16.74 4.20
CA GLY A 320 -11.84 17.42 5.44
C GLY A 320 -12.68 17.00 6.65
N ASN A 321 -12.78 15.70 6.90
CA ASN A 321 -13.46 15.10 8.07
C ASN A 321 -15.00 15.22 8.12
N ARG A 322 -15.66 15.90 7.16
CA ARG A 322 -17.14 15.93 7.04
C ARG A 322 -17.71 14.56 6.65
N HIS A 323 -17.64 14.26 5.35
CA HIS A 323 -17.99 12.99 4.72
C HIS A 323 -17.62 13.08 3.22
N TYR A 324 -17.40 11.94 2.56
CA TYR A 324 -17.13 11.86 1.12
C TYR A 324 -18.41 11.71 0.27
N ASP A 325 -19.53 11.33 0.89
CA ASP A 325 -20.86 11.10 0.30
C ASP A 325 -20.77 10.32 -1.02
N ASN A 326 -21.00 10.99 -2.16
CA ASN A 326 -21.16 10.37 -3.47
C ASN A 326 -19.85 10.38 -4.29
N THR A 327 -18.78 10.97 -3.77
CA THR A 327 -17.58 11.25 -4.55
C THR A 327 -16.94 9.98 -5.12
N LEU A 328 -16.87 8.89 -4.34
CA LEU A 328 -16.31 7.62 -4.80
C LEU A 328 -17.15 7.02 -5.94
N ALA A 329 -18.48 6.95 -5.78
CA ALA A 329 -19.39 6.47 -6.84
C ALA A 329 -19.29 7.31 -8.13
N GLN A 330 -19.19 8.64 -8.01
CA GLN A 330 -18.98 9.53 -9.15
C GLN A 330 -17.64 9.26 -9.85
N MET A 331 -16.55 9.11 -9.08
CA MET A 331 -15.22 8.80 -9.63
C MET A 331 -15.21 7.45 -10.33
N LYS A 332 -15.77 6.42 -9.69
CA LYS A 332 -15.90 5.07 -10.26
C LYS A 332 -16.59 5.14 -11.62
N LYS A 333 -17.82 5.68 -11.67
CA LYS A 333 -18.59 5.78 -12.92
C LYS A 333 -17.82 6.51 -14.01
N LEU A 334 -17.22 7.67 -13.70
CA LEU A 334 -16.47 8.44 -14.68
C LEU A 334 -15.30 7.63 -15.26
N LEU A 335 -14.57 6.88 -14.44
CA LEU A 335 -13.42 6.11 -14.93
C LEU A 335 -13.86 4.82 -15.64
N THR A 336 -14.89 4.13 -15.16
CA THR A 336 -15.47 2.97 -15.85
C THR A 336 -15.97 3.35 -17.25
N ASP A 337 -16.70 4.46 -17.39
CA ASP A 337 -17.15 5.00 -18.69
C ASP A 337 -15.98 5.34 -19.64
N ARG A 338 -14.75 5.40 -19.11
CA ARG A 338 -13.52 5.71 -19.86
C ARG A 338 -12.61 4.49 -20.07
N GLY A 339 -13.10 3.28 -19.79
CA GLY A 339 -12.38 2.03 -20.02
C GLY A 339 -11.42 1.62 -18.90
N PHE A 340 -11.61 2.14 -17.68
CA PHE A 340 -10.89 1.68 -16.50
C PHE A 340 -11.72 0.66 -15.70
N VAL A 341 -11.04 -0.23 -14.98
CA VAL A 341 -11.67 -1.18 -14.03
C VAL A 341 -11.30 -0.75 -12.62
N CYS A 342 -12.29 -0.33 -11.83
CA CYS A 342 -12.05 0.13 -10.47
C CYS A 342 -11.82 -1.05 -9.53
N ILE A 343 -10.54 -1.35 -9.24
CA ILE A 343 -10.13 -2.47 -8.38
C ILE A 343 -9.94 -2.06 -6.92
N GLY A 344 -10.13 -0.79 -6.58
CA GLY A 344 -9.91 -0.29 -5.22
C GLY A 344 -10.42 1.12 -5.01
N GLY A 345 -10.87 1.42 -3.79
CA GLY A 345 -11.33 2.75 -3.40
C GLY A 345 -10.90 3.12 -1.99
N ALA A 346 -10.57 4.39 -1.74
CA ALA A 346 -10.36 4.85 -0.38
C ALA A 346 -10.86 6.28 -0.13
N ALA A 347 -11.42 6.50 1.06
CA ALA A 347 -11.81 7.81 1.55
C ALA A 347 -10.75 8.35 2.51
N LEU A 348 -9.95 9.30 2.03
CA LEU A 348 -8.78 9.82 2.74
C LEU A 348 -9.12 11.09 3.52
N VAL A 349 -8.77 11.13 4.80
CA VAL A 349 -8.93 12.33 5.62
C VAL A 349 -7.74 13.26 5.42
N ILE A 350 -8.01 14.51 5.04
CA ILE A 350 -7.02 15.58 4.85
C ILE A 350 -7.41 16.84 5.64
N PRO A 351 -6.52 17.83 5.83
CA PRO A 351 -6.87 19.07 6.51
C PRO A 351 -7.95 19.83 5.73
N HIS A 352 -8.99 20.25 6.43
CA HIS A 352 -10.08 21.01 5.83
C HIS A 352 -9.61 22.43 5.48
N ILE A 353 -10.03 22.97 4.33
CA ILE A 353 -9.55 24.29 3.87
C ILE A 353 -10.05 25.47 4.72
N TYR A 354 -11.26 25.37 5.29
CA TYR A 354 -11.87 26.42 6.13
C TYR A 354 -11.68 26.24 7.64
N SER A 355 -11.14 25.12 8.12
CA SER A 355 -10.96 24.85 9.56
C SER A 355 -9.54 24.42 9.83
N THR A 356 -8.93 25.02 10.85
CA THR A 356 -7.61 24.63 11.34
C THR A 356 -7.64 23.39 12.22
N LYS A 357 -8.83 22.93 12.64
CA LYS A 357 -9.03 21.76 13.51
C LYS A 357 -9.34 20.50 12.73
N LEU A 358 -10.24 20.58 11.74
CA LEU A 358 -10.71 19.40 11.02
C LEU A 358 -9.62 18.79 10.13
N GLY A 359 -9.30 17.52 10.38
CA GLY A 359 -8.26 16.79 9.64
C GLY A 359 -6.85 17.34 9.85
N ALA A 360 -6.63 18.16 10.89
CA ALA A 360 -5.33 18.73 11.19
C ALA A 360 -4.27 17.62 11.38
N GLY A 361 -3.10 17.80 10.76
CA GLY A 361 -2.01 16.82 10.82
C GLY A 361 -2.20 15.55 9.98
N ARG A 362 -3.35 15.35 9.33
CA ARG A 362 -3.64 14.17 8.51
C ARG A 362 -3.13 14.34 7.06
N PRO A 363 -2.74 13.27 6.34
CA PRO A 363 -2.59 11.92 6.88
C PRO A 363 -1.36 11.80 7.82
N HIS A 364 -1.55 11.04 8.91
CA HIS A 364 -0.57 10.74 9.96
C HIS A 364 -0.20 9.24 9.99
N GLN A 365 0.67 8.80 10.91
CA GLN A 365 1.15 7.40 10.94
C GLN A 365 0.05 6.34 11.03
N LYS A 366 -1.05 6.60 11.76
CA LYS A 366 -2.17 5.66 11.83
C LYS A 366 -2.91 5.52 10.49
N ASP A 367 -2.94 6.58 9.68
CA ASP A 367 -3.50 6.53 8.33
C ASP A 367 -2.60 5.71 7.42
N ARG A 368 -1.30 5.91 7.54
CA ARG A 368 -0.30 5.17 6.78
C ARG A 368 -0.45 3.67 6.99
N LYS A 369 -0.69 3.20 8.22
CA LYS A 369 -0.97 1.77 8.49
C LYS A 369 -2.20 1.23 7.76
N VAL A 370 -3.29 2.00 7.71
CA VAL A 370 -4.49 1.62 6.95
C VAL A 370 -4.18 1.56 5.45
N LEU A 371 -3.41 2.52 4.96
CA LEU A 371 -2.99 2.59 3.55
C LEU A 371 -1.97 1.51 3.18
N GLU A 372 -1.13 1.07 4.11
CA GLU A 372 -0.21 -0.06 3.93
C GLU A 372 -1.02 -1.35 3.70
N ALA A 373 -1.98 -1.65 4.59
CA ALA A 373 -2.87 -2.80 4.43
C ALA A 373 -3.67 -2.72 3.10
N PHE A 374 -4.18 -1.53 2.76
CA PHE A 374 -4.87 -1.32 1.50
C PHE A 374 -3.96 -1.49 0.29
N GLY A 375 -2.71 -1.02 0.35
CA GLY A 375 -1.72 -1.20 -0.71
C GLY A 375 -1.43 -2.68 -0.99
N VAL A 376 -1.30 -3.49 0.07
CA VAL A 376 -1.15 -4.94 -0.06
C VAL A 376 -2.38 -5.56 -0.73
N GLU A 377 -3.60 -5.16 -0.32
CA GLU A 377 -4.82 -5.65 -0.96
C GLU A 377 -4.90 -5.29 -2.45
N ILE A 378 -4.48 -4.09 -2.83
CA ILE A 378 -4.37 -3.71 -4.25
C ILE A 378 -3.36 -4.59 -4.99
N LYS A 379 -2.19 -4.86 -4.40
CA LYS A 379 -1.18 -5.75 -5.01
C LYS A 379 -1.74 -7.17 -5.19
N LYS A 380 -2.52 -7.69 -4.23
CA LYS A 380 -3.22 -8.98 -4.35
C LYS A 380 -4.23 -9.00 -5.50
N ARG A 381 -5.05 -7.95 -5.61
CA ARG A 381 -6.03 -7.81 -6.70
C ARG A 381 -5.35 -7.68 -8.06
N LEU A 382 -4.22 -6.99 -8.13
CA LEU A 382 -3.40 -6.92 -9.35
C LEU A 382 -2.84 -8.29 -9.74
N PHE A 383 -2.24 -9.00 -8.78
CA PHE A 383 -1.68 -10.34 -8.99
C PHE A 383 -2.75 -11.33 -9.50
N ARG A 384 -3.92 -11.39 -8.84
CA ARG A 384 -5.03 -12.27 -9.26
C ARG A 384 -5.65 -11.86 -10.59
N GLY A 385 -5.76 -10.55 -10.83
CA GLY A 385 -6.39 -10.02 -12.03
C GLY A 385 -5.56 -10.17 -13.30
N GLU A 386 -4.25 -10.39 -13.17
CA GLU A 386 -3.39 -10.76 -14.31
C GLU A 386 -3.75 -12.12 -14.91
N GLU A 387 -4.16 -13.06 -14.07
CA GLU A 387 -4.50 -14.42 -14.48
C GLU A 387 -5.98 -14.55 -14.84
N ASN A 388 -6.87 -13.90 -14.07
CA ASN A 388 -8.32 -14.12 -14.13
C ASN A 388 -9.12 -12.92 -14.68
N GLY A 389 -8.45 -11.78 -14.95
CA GLY A 389 -9.11 -10.51 -15.25
C GLY A 389 -9.43 -9.70 -13.98
N PHE A 390 -9.56 -8.38 -14.14
CA PHE A 390 -9.82 -7.46 -13.02
C PHE A 390 -11.31 -7.42 -12.68
N GLU A 391 -11.62 -7.48 -11.38
CA GLU A 391 -12.98 -7.35 -10.86
C GLU A 391 -13.23 -5.95 -10.31
N GLU A 392 -14.42 -5.40 -10.60
CA GLU A 392 -14.82 -4.12 -10.05
C GLU A 392 -15.27 -4.21 -8.60
N ILE A 393 -14.83 -3.25 -7.79
CA ILE A 393 -15.28 -3.11 -6.41
C ILE A 393 -16.65 -2.42 -6.32
N GLN A 394 -17.36 -2.67 -5.21
CA GLN A 394 -18.50 -1.84 -4.82
C GLN A 394 -18.01 -0.65 -3.99
N VAL A 395 -18.57 0.53 -4.26
CA VAL A 395 -18.30 1.74 -3.47
C VAL A 395 -19.59 2.40 -3.04
N PRO A 396 -19.63 3.03 -1.85
CA PRO A 396 -20.79 3.77 -1.39
C PRO A 396 -21.08 5.02 -2.23
N GLY A 397 -22.36 5.41 -2.22
CA GLY A 397 -22.84 6.65 -2.81
C GLY A 397 -23.57 6.47 -4.14
N GLU A 398 -24.20 7.54 -4.60
CA GLU A 398 -24.92 7.60 -5.86
C GLU A 398 -23.98 8.08 -6.98
N PRO A 399 -23.86 7.37 -8.13
CA PRO A 399 -22.96 7.77 -9.22
C PRO A 399 -23.34 9.08 -9.93
N GLU A 400 -24.63 9.42 -9.95
CA GLU A 400 -25.17 10.61 -10.64
C GLU A 400 -26.10 11.40 -9.71
N PRO A 401 -25.58 11.93 -8.59
CA PRO A 401 -26.40 12.56 -7.58
C PRO A 401 -26.87 13.94 -8.03
N GLN A 402 -28.02 14.36 -7.50
CA GLN A 402 -28.50 15.72 -7.72
C GLN A 402 -27.45 16.77 -7.27
N PRO A 403 -27.20 17.79 -8.10
CA PRO A 403 -26.30 18.88 -7.77
C PRO A 403 -26.56 19.54 -6.39
N LYS A 404 -25.69 19.32 -5.40
CA LYS A 404 -25.72 20.09 -4.13
C LYS A 404 -25.30 21.54 -4.35
N GLU A 405 -26.00 22.47 -3.72
CA GLU A 405 -25.57 23.88 -3.61
C GLU A 405 -24.60 24.05 -2.43
N MET A 406 -23.48 24.74 -2.67
CA MET A 406 -22.52 25.03 -1.63
C MET A 406 -22.94 26.28 -0.86
N ARG A 407 -22.75 26.27 0.46
CA ARG A 407 -22.94 27.49 1.27
C ARG A 407 -22.00 28.58 0.74
N PRO A 408 -22.51 29.79 0.46
CA PRO A 408 -21.68 30.86 -0.07
C PRO A 408 -20.63 31.26 0.97
N VAL A 409 -19.42 31.51 0.48
CA VAL A 409 -18.29 32.04 1.24
C VAL A 409 -17.95 33.39 0.63
N SER A 410 -18.00 34.44 1.44
CA SER A 410 -17.72 35.82 1.02
C SER A 410 -16.26 35.94 0.61
N LYS A 411 -15.99 36.64 -0.49
CA LYS A 411 -14.66 36.77 -1.09
C LYS A 411 -14.34 38.25 -1.22
N SER A 412 -13.20 38.67 -0.68
CA SER A 412 -12.74 40.05 -0.77
C SER A 412 -11.42 40.15 -1.55
N PHE A 413 -11.21 41.31 -2.16
CA PHE A 413 -9.98 41.66 -2.86
C PHE A 413 -9.57 43.08 -2.48
N GLU A 414 -8.46 43.20 -1.76
CA GLU A 414 -7.90 44.47 -1.31
C GLU A 414 -6.93 44.99 -2.38
N ARG A 415 -7.44 45.84 -3.28
CA ARG A 415 -6.67 46.35 -4.43
C ARG A 415 -5.38 47.04 -4.00
N GLU A 416 -5.39 47.78 -2.89
CA GLU A 416 -4.24 48.49 -2.33
C GLU A 416 -3.09 47.55 -1.88
N LYS A 417 -3.40 46.31 -1.48
CA LYS A 417 -2.39 45.31 -1.12
C LYS A 417 -1.83 44.59 -2.35
N CYS A 418 -2.53 44.62 -3.49
CA CYS A 418 -2.15 43.87 -4.67
C CYS A 418 -0.97 44.52 -5.41
N ASN A 419 0.05 43.73 -5.74
CA ASN A 419 1.20 44.17 -6.53
C ASN A 419 1.13 43.76 -8.01
N GLY A 420 -0.04 43.33 -8.50
CA GLY A 420 -0.23 42.97 -9.90
C GLY A 420 0.47 41.69 -10.39
N CYS A 421 1.03 40.85 -9.51
CA CYS A 421 1.80 39.66 -9.93
C CYS A 421 0.99 38.55 -10.64
N GLN A 422 -0.34 38.68 -10.72
CA GLN A 422 -1.27 37.72 -11.33
C GLN A 422 -1.19 36.26 -10.86
N SER A 423 -0.46 35.97 -9.78
CA SER A 423 -0.32 34.58 -9.26
C SER A 423 -1.66 33.91 -8.97
N CYS A 424 -2.64 34.66 -8.45
CA CYS A 424 -3.99 34.17 -8.19
C CYS A 424 -4.76 33.80 -9.46
N VAL A 425 -4.55 34.54 -10.55
CA VAL A 425 -5.15 34.29 -11.88
C VAL A 425 -4.51 33.05 -12.49
N GLN A 426 -3.17 33.06 -12.61
CA GLN A 426 -2.40 31.99 -13.25
C GLN A 426 -2.54 30.64 -12.53
N LYS A 427 -2.66 30.65 -11.20
CA LYS A 427 -2.78 29.44 -10.38
C LYS A 427 -4.24 29.09 -10.04
N CYS A 428 -5.23 29.80 -10.58
CA CYS A 428 -6.63 29.43 -10.38
C CYS A 428 -6.93 28.13 -11.15
N PRO A 429 -7.33 27.04 -10.48
CA PRO A 429 -7.49 25.74 -11.14
C PRO A 429 -8.65 25.72 -12.15
N VAL A 430 -9.56 26.69 -12.07
CA VAL A 430 -10.81 26.75 -12.86
C VAL A 430 -10.97 28.05 -13.64
N ASN A 431 -9.91 28.88 -13.68
CA ASN A 431 -9.93 30.16 -14.39
C ASN A 431 -11.06 31.11 -13.95
N ALA A 432 -11.43 31.06 -12.68
CA ALA A 432 -12.52 31.87 -12.14
C ALA A 432 -12.12 33.33 -11.87
N ILE A 433 -10.90 33.77 -12.23
CA ILE A 433 -10.41 35.12 -11.93
C ILE A 433 -10.05 35.82 -13.23
N SER A 434 -10.63 36.99 -13.50
CA SER A 434 -10.29 37.78 -14.69
C SER A 434 -8.83 38.29 -14.61
N PRO A 435 -8.01 38.12 -15.66
CA PRO A 435 -6.68 38.74 -15.73
C PRO A 435 -6.73 40.27 -15.79
N GLU A 436 -7.82 40.85 -16.28
CA GLU A 436 -8.00 42.29 -16.45
C GLU A 436 -8.50 42.96 -15.16
N THR A 437 -9.62 42.48 -14.60
CA THR A 437 -10.27 43.14 -13.45
C THR A 437 -9.81 42.57 -12.11
N LEU A 438 -9.25 41.36 -12.10
CA LEU A 438 -8.94 40.54 -10.93
C LEU A 438 -10.16 40.10 -10.11
N GLU A 439 -11.37 40.28 -10.64
CA GLU A 439 -12.61 39.85 -10.02
C GLU A 439 -12.80 38.33 -10.13
N ILE A 440 -13.52 37.76 -9.17
CA ILE A 440 -13.81 36.32 -9.11
C ILE A 440 -15.21 36.07 -9.66
N SER A 441 -15.33 35.26 -10.71
CA SER A 441 -16.60 34.70 -11.16
C SER A 441 -17.15 33.72 -10.12
N LEU A 442 -18.29 34.06 -9.50
CA LEU A 442 -18.93 33.21 -8.50
C LEU A 442 -19.46 31.90 -9.09
N GLN A 443 -19.86 31.89 -10.36
CA GLN A 443 -20.33 30.70 -11.05
C GLN A 443 -19.19 29.70 -11.32
N ALA A 444 -17.99 30.20 -11.66
CA ALA A 444 -16.84 29.35 -11.97
C ALA A 444 -16.02 28.96 -10.72
N CYS A 445 -16.10 29.73 -9.63
CA CYS A 445 -15.24 29.55 -8.46
C CYS A 445 -15.64 28.33 -7.61
N LEU A 446 -14.75 27.34 -7.51
CA LEU A 446 -14.87 26.20 -6.58
C LEU A 446 -14.83 26.57 -5.09
N SER A 447 -14.55 27.83 -4.77
CA SER A 447 -14.26 28.30 -3.41
C SER A 447 -13.10 27.61 -2.69
N CYS A 448 -12.18 26.98 -3.44
CA CYS A 448 -11.04 26.18 -2.93
C CYS A 448 -9.93 26.93 -2.15
N MET A 449 -10.03 28.26 -1.97
CA MET A 449 -9.01 29.12 -1.33
C MET A 449 -7.60 29.12 -1.96
N ARG A 450 -7.38 28.48 -3.12
CA ARG A 450 -6.06 28.48 -3.79
C ARG A 450 -5.54 29.89 -4.06
N CYS A 451 -6.41 30.82 -4.46
CA CYS A 451 -6.05 32.21 -4.73
C CYS A 451 -5.59 32.99 -3.48
N VAL A 452 -6.12 32.64 -2.30
CA VAL A 452 -5.68 33.18 -1.00
C VAL A 452 -4.29 32.61 -0.68
N LYS A 453 -4.13 31.29 -0.78
CA LYS A 453 -2.88 30.58 -0.45
C LYS A 453 -1.67 31.01 -1.29
N VAL A 454 -1.89 31.39 -2.55
CA VAL A 454 -0.80 31.77 -3.48
C VAL A 454 -0.59 33.27 -3.60
N CYS A 455 -1.39 34.09 -2.92
CA CYS A 455 -1.23 35.54 -2.97
C CYS A 455 -0.09 35.96 -2.03
N PRO A 456 1.06 36.44 -2.55
CA PRO A 456 2.19 36.80 -1.68
C PRO A 456 1.92 38.01 -0.80
N ARG A 457 0.97 38.86 -1.19
CA ARG A 457 0.58 40.08 -0.46
C ARG A 457 -0.66 39.90 0.40
N GLN A 458 -1.24 38.70 0.44
CA GLN A 458 -2.50 38.42 1.14
C GLN A 458 -3.63 39.39 0.76
N ALA A 459 -3.63 39.90 -0.48
CA ALA A 459 -4.62 40.83 -1.01
C ALA A 459 -5.99 40.17 -1.28
N ARG A 460 -6.11 38.86 -1.05
CA ARG A 460 -7.36 38.11 -1.19
C ARG A 460 -7.66 37.41 0.12
N SER A 461 -8.90 37.49 0.57
CA SER A 461 -9.37 36.72 1.72
C SER A 461 -10.76 36.16 1.46
N PHE A 462 -11.06 35.06 2.13
CA PHE A 462 -12.34 34.40 2.11
C PHE A 462 -12.87 34.43 3.54
N ASP A 463 -14.04 35.00 3.74
CA ASP A 463 -14.74 34.92 5.02
C ASP A 463 -15.59 33.65 5.03
N ALA A 464 -15.05 32.64 5.71
CA ALA A 464 -15.66 31.34 5.90
C ALA A 464 -16.04 31.12 7.37
N GLU A 465 -16.19 32.16 8.19
CA GLU A 465 -16.41 32.03 9.64
C GLU A 465 -17.65 31.19 9.97
N ALA A 466 -18.81 31.54 9.40
CA ALA A 466 -20.05 30.79 9.62
C ALA A 466 -19.97 29.34 9.12
N VAL A 467 -19.25 29.10 8.02
CA VAL A 467 -19.02 27.74 7.50
C VAL A 467 -18.09 26.96 8.43
N ARG A 468 -17.02 27.59 8.91
CA ARG A 468 -16.06 27.01 9.85
C ARG A 468 -16.74 26.64 11.16
N GLU A 469 -17.53 27.53 11.74
CA GLU A 469 -18.27 27.27 12.98
C GLU A 469 -19.23 26.09 12.82
N TYR A 470 -20.02 26.07 11.73
CA TYR A 470 -20.88 24.94 11.42
C TYR A 470 -20.08 23.64 11.30
N LEU A 471 -18.95 23.66 10.59
CA LEU A 471 -18.14 22.47 10.37
C LEU A 471 -17.52 21.94 11.67
N GLU A 472 -16.95 22.82 12.50
CA GLU A 472 -16.34 22.44 13.77
C GLU A 472 -17.38 21.95 14.79
N THR A 473 -18.58 22.53 14.80
CA THR A 473 -19.67 22.10 15.67
C THR A 473 -20.20 20.71 15.30
N ASN A 474 -20.31 20.40 14.01
CA ASN A 474 -20.98 19.18 13.54
C ASN A 474 -20.03 18.02 13.19
N PHE A 475 -18.77 18.30 12.88
CA PHE A 475 -17.84 17.31 12.33
C PHE A 475 -16.47 17.29 13.03
N SER A 476 -16.39 17.77 14.27
CA SER A 476 -15.15 17.74 15.07
C SER A 476 -14.70 16.34 15.47
N LYS A 477 -15.60 15.35 15.52
CA LYS A 477 -15.23 13.95 15.79
C LYS A 477 -14.34 13.42 14.66
N PRO A 478 -13.11 12.97 14.93
CA PRO A 478 -12.22 12.43 13.91
C PRO A 478 -12.84 11.20 13.23
N ARG A 479 -12.74 11.15 11.90
CA ARG A 479 -13.04 9.97 11.10
C ARG A 479 -11.76 9.18 10.81
N GLU A 480 -11.97 7.90 10.59
CA GLU A 480 -10.94 6.98 10.10
C GLU A 480 -10.94 6.97 8.57
N ILE A 481 -9.85 6.47 7.99
CA ILE A 481 -9.83 6.16 6.55
C ILE A 481 -10.69 4.92 6.32
N GLU A 482 -11.48 4.96 5.26
CA GLU A 482 -12.28 3.82 4.78
C GLU A 482 -11.70 3.35 3.45
N THR A 483 -11.61 2.03 3.26
CA THR A 483 -11.03 1.38 2.08
C THR A 483 -12.00 0.32 1.55
N PHE A 484 -12.03 0.13 0.24
CA PHE A 484 -13.00 -0.68 -0.50
C PHE A 484 -12.30 -1.59 -1.52
#